data_AF-A0A1G5C2X8-F1
#
_entry.id   AF-A0A1G5C2X8-F1
#
_cell.length_a   1.000
_cell.length_b   1.000
_cell.length_c   1.000
_cell.angle_alpha   90.00
_cell.angle_beta   90.00
_cell.angle_gamma   90.00
#
_symmetry.space_group_name_H-M   'P 1'
#
loop_
_entity.id
_entity.type
_entity.pdbx_description
1 polymer ?
#
loop_
_entity_poly.entity_id
_entity_poly.type
_entity_poly.pdbx_seq_one_letter_code
_entity_poly.pdbx_strand_id
1 'polypeptide(L)'
;ALLEALRALAAQYPDDAAVREQLAKGLFNTLNHAKAEDDLPRRDALLEALRALAAQYPDDAAVREPLAMGLFNTLSDAKAEEDLPRRDALLEALRALAAQYPDEAAVREQLAMGLFNTLSDAKAEDDLPRRDALLEALRALAAQYPDDAAVREQLAKGLFNTLNHAKAEDDLPRRDALLSELNELIARFPDEPISKEIIRRLL
;
A
#
# COMPACT_ATOMS: atom_id res chain seq x y z
N ALA A 1 -27.88 -0.16 8.07
CA ALA A 1 -28.31 -0.49 9.45
C ALA A 1 -27.13 -0.55 10.42
N LEU A 2 -26.14 -1.43 10.22
CA LEU A 2 -25.00 -1.57 11.15
C LEU A 2 -24.06 -0.34 11.17
N LEU A 3 -23.65 0.18 10.01
CA LEU A 3 -22.77 1.35 9.94
C LEU A 3 -23.39 2.59 10.62
N GLU A 4 -24.69 2.82 10.42
CA GLU A 4 -25.40 3.91 11.08
C GLU A 4 -25.47 3.73 12.61
N ALA A 5 -25.61 2.49 13.08
CA ALA A 5 -25.55 2.20 14.52
C ALA A 5 -24.15 2.50 15.09
N LEU A 6 -23.07 2.16 14.37
CA LEU A 6 -21.70 2.50 14.77
C LEU A 6 -21.46 4.01 14.77
N ARG A 7 -22.00 4.74 13.78
CA ARG A 7 -21.94 6.22 13.73
C ARG A 7 -22.66 6.84 14.92
N ALA A 8 -23.86 6.37 15.23
CA ALA A 8 -24.62 6.85 16.39
C ALA A 8 -23.89 6.54 17.71
N LEU A 9 -23.31 5.35 17.82
CA LEU A 9 -22.54 4.96 19.01
C LEU A 9 -21.29 5.84 19.19
N ALA A 10 -20.53 6.09 18.12
CA ALA A 10 -19.36 6.95 18.15
C ALA A 10 -19.72 8.42 18.46
N ALA A 11 -20.87 8.90 17.99
CA ALA A 11 -21.35 10.23 18.36
C ALA A 11 -21.75 10.32 19.84
N GLN A 12 -22.27 9.23 20.42
CA GLN A 12 -22.63 9.16 21.83
C GLN A 12 -21.40 9.00 22.75
N TYR A 13 -20.38 8.28 22.28
CA TYR A 13 -19.16 7.97 23.03
C TYR A 13 -17.90 8.34 22.24
N PRO A 14 -17.66 9.65 21.96
CA PRO A 14 -16.56 10.08 21.10
C PRO A 14 -15.17 9.77 21.68
N ASP A 15 -15.05 9.74 23.01
CA ASP A 15 -13.78 9.49 23.70
C ASP A 15 -13.43 7.99 23.82
N ASP A 16 -14.37 7.08 23.52
CA ASP A 16 -14.15 5.64 23.61
C ASP A 16 -13.38 5.12 22.39
N ALA A 17 -12.11 4.75 22.60
CA ALA A 17 -11.22 4.23 21.56
C ALA A 17 -11.75 2.95 20.89
N ALA A 18 -12.38 2.06 21.66
CA ALA A 18 -12.92 0.82 21.09
C ALA A 18 -14.10 1.12 20.17
N VAL A 19 -14.95 2.08 20.53
CA VAL A 19 -16.06 2.53 19.66
C VAL A 19 -15.53 3.15 18.37
N ARG A 20 -14.49 3.99 18.45
CA ARG A 20 -13.85 4.59 17.26
C ARG A 20 -13.22 3.55 16.34
N GLU A 21 -12.50 2.59 16.91
CA GLU A 21 -11.93 1.46 16.18
C GLU A 21 -13.02 0.67 15.44
N GLN A 22 -14.14 0.36 16.11
CA GLN A 22 -15.26 -0.35 15.47
C GLN A 22 -15.91 0.48 14.36
N LEU A 23 -16.05 1.79 14.53
CA LEU A 23 -16.53 2.67 13.45
C LEU A 23 -15.57 2.67 12.26
N ALA A 24 -14.25 2.79 12.49
CA ALA A 24 -13.24 2.77 11.44
C ALA A 24 -13.28 1.43 10.66
N LYS A 25 -13.31 0.30 11.37
CA LYS A 25 -13.49 -1.04 10.75
C LYS A 25 -14.80 -1.16 10.00
N GLY A 26 -15.89 -0.62 10.54
CA GLY A 26 -17.21 -0.61 9.90
C GLY A 26 -17.21 0.19 8.60
N LEU A 27 -16.59 1.36 8.58
CA LEU A 27 -16.41 2.19 7.39
C LEU A 27 -15.58 1.46 6.33
N PHE A 28 -14.42 0.91 6.72
CA PHE A 28 -13.55 0.13 5.83
C PHE A 28 -14.26 -1.08 5.22
N ASN A 29 -14.96 -1.87 6.03
CA ASN A 29 -15.71 -3.03 5.53
C ASN A 29 -16.84 -2.62 4.57
N THR A 30 -17.53 -1.52 4.87
CA THR A 30 -18.57 -0.99 3.98
C THR A 30 -17.97 -0.45 2.68
N LEU A 31 -16.80 0.17 2.72
CA LEU A 31 -16.06 0.63 1.55
C LEU A 31 -15.72 -0.52 0.61
N ASN A 32 -15.21 -1.63 1.16
CA ASN A 32 -14.94 -2.84 0.38
C ASN A 32 -16.21 -3.49 -0.18
N HIS A 33 -17.33 -3.40 0.54
CA HIS A 33 -18.60 -3.92 0.03
C HIS A 33 -19.18 -3.07 -1.11
N ALA A 34 -19.10 -1.73 -1.00
CA ALA A 34 -19.57 -0.81 -2.04
C ALA A 34 -18.85 -1.00 -3.38
N LYS A 35 -17.61 -1.51 -3.36
CA LYS A 35 -16.91 -1.98 -4.57
C LYS A 35 -17.67 -3.10 -5.29
N ALA A 36 -18.18 -4.09 -4.57
CA ALA A 36 -18.91 -5.21 -5.18
C ALA A 36 -20.24 -4.75 -5.81
N GLU A 37 -20.73 -3.57 -5.43
CA GLU A 37 -21.95 -2.94 -5.95
C GLU A 37 -21.67 -1.95 -7.10
N ASP A 38 -20.39 -1.72 -7.46
CA ASP A 38 -19.96 -0.71 -8.46
C ASP A 38 -20.40 0.73 -8.14
N ASP A 39 -20.53 1.07 -6.85
CA ASP A 39 -20.96 2.40 -6.37
C ASP A 39 -19.76 3.28 -6.00
N LEU A 40 -19.12 3.86 -7.02
CA LEU A 40 -17.95 4.73 -6.86
C LEU A 40 -18.22 5.94 -5.95
N PRO A 41 -19.32 6.71 -6.11
CA PRO A 41 -19.62 7.83 -5.20
C PRO A 41 -19.73 7.42 -3.73
N ARG A 42 -20.34 6.25 -3.45
CA ARG A 42 -20.43 5.73 -2.08
C ARG A 42 -19.07 5.32 -1.54
N ARG A 43 -18.20 4.70 -2.36
CA ARG A 43 -16.82 4.37 -1.97
C ARG A 43 -16.04 5.61 -1.59
N ASP A 44 -16.13 6.67 -2.40
CA ASP A 44 -15.45 7.94 -2.14
C ASP A 44 -15.96 8.59 -0.85
N ALA A 45 -17.28 8.61 -0.64
CA ALA A 45 -17.86 9.13 0.60
C ALA A 45 -17.42 8.33 1.85
N LEU A 46 -17.24 7.02 1.73
CA LEU A 46 -16.78 6.17 2.83
C LEU A 46 -15.27 6.37 3.12
N LEU A 47 -14.46 6.56 2.09
CA LEU A 47 -13.04 6.87 2.24
C LEU A 47 -12.85 8.26 2.87
N GLU A 48 -13.63 9.25 2.45
CA GLU A 48 -13.66 10.57 3.08
C GLU A 48 -14.11 10.51 4.55
N ALA A 49 -15.09 9.66 4.87
CA ALA A 49 -15.48 9.45 6.26
C ALA A 49 -14.36 8.83 7.11
N LEU A 50 -13.55 7.92 6.55
CA LEU A 50 -12.34 7.40 7.21
C LEU A 50 -11.29 8.50 7.39
N ARG A 51 -11.04 9.33 6.37
CA ARG A 51 -10.13 10.47 6.45
C ARG A 51 -10.54 11.45 7.54
N ALA A 52 -11.82 11.81 7.58
CA ALA A 52 -12.37 12.70 8.59
C ALA A 52 -12.24 12.12 10.01
N LEU A 53 -12.52 10.82 10.17
CA LEU A 53 -12.37 10.15 11.47
C LEU A 53 -10.90 10.13 11.93
N ALA A 54 -9.96 9.80 11.05
CA ALA A 54 -8.53 9.83 11.38
C ALA A 54 -8.03 11.25 11.69
N ALA A 55 -8.51 12.26 10.97
CA ALA A 55 -8.17 13.66 11.24
C ALA A 55 -8.76 14.16 12.57
N GLN A 56 -9.93 13.67 12.96
CA GLN A 56 -10.56 13.99 14.24
C GLN A 56 -9.80 13.35 15.42
N TYR A 57 -9.19 12.18 15.22
CA TYR A 57 -8.46 11.43 16.24
C TYR A 57 -7.02 11.15 15.79
N PRO A 58 -6.17 12.19 15.67
CA PRO A 58 -4.83 12.09 15.10
C PRO A 58 -3.84 11.32 15.99
N ASP A 59 -4.21 10.92 17.20
CA ASP A 59 -3.39 10.06 18.06
C ASP A 59 -3.86 8.58 18.04
N ASP A 60 -4.98 8.28 17.40
CA ASP A 60 -5.60 6.95 17.40
C ASP A 60 -5.14 6.08 16.21
N ALA A 61 -4.11 5.26 16.45
CA ALA A 61 -3.57 4.34 15.45
C ALA A 61 -4.61 3.31 14.97
N ALA A 62 -5.55 2.91 15.83
CA ALA A 62 -6.59 1.93 15.49
C ALA A 62 -7.63 2.49 14.49
N VAL A 63 -7.69 3.81 14.34
CA VAL A 63 -8.46 4.49 13.28
C VAL A 63 -7.63 4.65 12.00
N ARG A 64 -6.33 4.91 12.12
CA ARG A 64 -5.44 5.13 10.96
C ARG A 64 -5.15 3.86 10.18
N GLU A 65 -5.02 2.71 10.84
CA GLU A 65 -4.80 1.44 10.13
C GLU A 65 -5.93 1.15 9.11
N PRO A 66 -7.24 1.20 9.49
CA PRO A 66 -8.33 1.10 8.51
C PRO A 66 -8.31 2.15 7.40
N LEU A 67 -7.85 3.38 7.68
CA LEU A 67 -7.67 4.41 6.64
C LEU A 67 -6.57 4.01 5.65
N ALA A 68 -5.41 3.57 6.12
CA ALA A 68 -4.31 3.13 5.27
C ALA A 68 -4.72 1.93 4.39
N MET A 69 -5.42 0.95 4.98
CA MET A 69 -5.98 -0.18 4.23
C MET A 69 -7.02 0.28 3.21
N GLY A 70 -7.89 1.23 3.57
CA GLY A 70 -8.89 1.81 2.68
C GLY A 70 -8.26 2.49 1.47
N LEU A 71 -7.24 3.33 1.70
CA LEU A 71 -6.47 3.99 0.64
C LEU A 71 -5.82 2.97 -0.31
N PHE A 72 -5.17 1.95 0.24
CA PHE A 72 -4.53 0.90 -0.56
C PHE A 72 -5.53 0.09 -1.39
N ASN A 73 -6.68 -0.28 -0.82
CA ASN A 73 -7.72 -1.00 -1.54
C ASN A 73 -8.31 -0.13 -2.66
N THR A 74 -8.60 1.14 -2.38
CA THR A 74 -9.08 2.07 -3.41
C THR A 74 -8.04 2.27 -4.51
N LEU A 75 -6.74 2.38 -4.18
CA LEU A 75 -5.65 2.46 -5.15
C LEU A 75 -5.61 1.24 -6.07
N SER A 76 -5.70 0.05 -5.47
CA SER A 76 -5.65 -1.22 -6.20
C SER A 76 -6.85 -1.39 -7.14
N ASP A 77 -8.01 -0.90 -6.72
CA ASP A 77 -9.24 -0.97 -7.50
C ASP A 77 -9.29 0.07 -8.63
N ALA A 78 -8.74 1.26 -8.40
CA ALA A 78 -8.74 2.36 -9.37
C ALA A 78 -7.99 2.03 -10.67
N LYS A 79 -7.24 0.93 -10.72
CA LYS A 79 -6.71 0.37 -11.98
C LYS A 79 -7.84 0.03 -12.97
N ALA A 80 -8.92 -0.58 -12.50
CA ALA A 80 -10.05 -0.95 -13.37
C ALA A 80 -10.84 0.27 -13.85
N GLU A 81 -10.68 1.40 -13.16
CA GLU A 81 -11.32 2.68 -13.49
C GLU A 81 -10.55 3.44 -14.58
N GLU A 82 -9.38 2.95 -15.02
CA GLU A 82 -8.47 3.59 -16.00
C GLU A 82 -8.10 5.06 -15.67
N ASP A 83 -8.22 5.45 -14.40
CA ASP A 83 -7.99 6.81 -13.91
C ASP A 83 -6.61 6.93 -13.25
N LEU A 84 -5.59 7.21 -14.07
CA LEU A 84 -4.21 7.40 -13.60
C LEU A 84 -4.08 8.56 -12.59
N PRO A 85 -4.65 9.77 -12.82
CA PRO A 85 -4.63 10.84 -11.83
C PRO A 85 -5.18 10.43 -10.45
N ARG A 86 -6.28 9.68 -10.42
CA ARG A 86 -6.86 9.16 -9.17
C ARG A 86 -5.94 8.18 -8.47
N ARG A 87 -5.31 7.27 -9.21
CA ARG A 87 -4.30 6.34 -8.67
C ARG A 87 -3.11 7.09 -8.06
N ASP A 88 -2.61 8.11 -8.75
CA ASP A 88 -1.50 8.92 -8.25
C ASP A 88 -1.90 9.68 -6.98
N ALA A 89 -3.10 10.27 -6.95
CA ALA A 89 -3.61 10.94 -5.76
C ALA A 89 -3.77 9.99 -4.54
N LEU A 90 -4.19 8.75 -4.76
CA LEU A 90 -4.32 7.74 -3.71
C LEU A 90 -2.95 7.28 -3.18
N LEU A 91 -1.97 7.09 -4.06
CA LEU A 91 -0.61 6.77 -3.66
C LEU A 91 0.05 7.93 -2.90
N GLU A 92 -0.17 9.17 -3.33
CA GLU A 92 0.30 10.35 -2.60
C GLU A 92 -0.37 10.49 -1.23
N ALA A 93 -1.65 10.15 -1.11
CA ALA A 93 -2.32 10.11 0.19
C ALA A 93 -1.71 9.07 1.14
N LEU A 94 -1.31 7.89 0.65
CA LEU A 94 -0.55 6.91 1.43
C LEU A 94 0.84 7.43 1.83
N ARG A 95 1.55 8.10 0.90
CA ARG A 95 2.86 8.73 1.19
C ARG A 95 2.74 9.77 2.29
N ALA A 96 1.75 10.65 2.20
CA ALA A 96 1.48 11.68 3.20
C ALA A 96 1.15 11.06 4.57
N LEU A 97 0.31 10.02 4.59
CA LEU A 97 -0.06 9.34 5.83
C LEU A 97 1.16 8.67 6.49
N ALA A 98 1.98 7.95 5.73
CA ALA A 98 3.20 7.31 6.25
C ALA A 98 4.25 8.34 6.70
N ALA A 99 4.37 9.48 6.02
CA ALA A 99 5.26 10.57 6.43
C ALA A 99 4.79 11.25 7.72
N GLN A 100 3.48 11.35 7.93
CA GLN A 100 2.90 11.92 9.14
C GLN A 100 3.01 10.96 10.34
N TYR A 101 2.94 9.65 10.11
CA TYR A 101 3.00 8.61 11.14
C TYR A 101 4.13 7.61 10.86
N PRO A 102 5.40 8.05 10.87
CA PRO A 102 6.53 7.24 10.44
C PRO A 102 6.77 6.00 11.31
N ASP A 103 6.33 6.02 12.57
CA ASP A 103 6.50 4.91 13.52
C ASP A 103 5.47 3.78 13.33
N GLU A 104 4.39 4.01 12.57
CA GLU A 104 3.30 3.05 12.39
C GLU A 104 3.59 2.03 11.29
N ALA A 105 4.03 0.84 11.70
CA ALA A 105 4.34 -0.27 10.79
C ALA A 105 3.20 -0.62 9.84
N ALA A 106 1.95 -0.64 10.34
CA ALA A 106 0.78 -0.95 9.52
C ALA A 106 0.58 0.08 8.38
N VAL A 107 0.81 1.38 8.64
CA VAL A 107 0.72 2.42 7.62
C VAL A 107 1.86 2.27 6.59
N ARG A 108 3.09 2.00 7.06
CA ARG A 108 4.24 1.78 6.18
C ARG A 108 4.06 0.55 5.28
N GLU A 109 3.50 -0.53 5.81
CA GLU A 109 3.16 -1.72 5.05
C GLU A 109 2.20 -1.40 3.89
N GLN A 110 1.12 -0.65 4.16
CA GLN A 110 0.17 -0.25 3.12
C GLN A 110 0.82 0.67 2.06
N LEU A 111 1.72 1.58 2.45
CA LEU A 111 2.50 2.36 1.48
C LEU A 111 3.40 1.47 0.61
N ALA A 112 4.13 0.52 1.22
CA ALA A 112 5.00 -0.39 0.49
C ALA A 112 4.22 -1.27 -0.50
N MET A 113 3.06 -1.78 -0.08
CA MET A 113 2.14 -2.52 -0.95
C MET A 113 1.61 -1.63 -2.09
N GLY A 114 1.24 -0.37 -1.79
CA GLY A 114 0.80 0.60 -2.79
C GLY A 114 1.86 0.87 -3.85
N LEU A 115 3.10 1.15 -3.44
CA LEU A 115 4.24 1.36 -4.34
C LEU A 115 4.49 0.14 -5.23
N PHE A 116 4.47 -1.07 -4.66
CA PHE A 116 4.65 -2.31 -5.42
C PHE A 116 3.53 -2.57 -6.42
N ASN A 117 2.27 -2.33 -6.03
CA ASN A 117 1.12 -2.46 -6.93
C ASN A 117 1.22 -1.48 -8.09
N THR A 118 1.48 -0.20 -7.81
CA THR A 118 1.66 0.81 -8.86
C THR A 118 2.84 0.49 -9.77
N LEU A 119 3.97 0.00 -9.22
CA LEU A 119 5.13 -0.45 -10.00
C LEU A 119 4.76 -1.59 -10.95
N SER A 120 4.01 -2.57 -10.46
CA SER A 120 3.59 -3.74 -11.24
C SER A 120 2.64 -3.36 -12.38
N ASP A 121 1.78 -2.37 -12.15
CA ASP A 121 0.84 -1.87 -13.14
C ASP A 121 1.48 -0.94 -14.17
N ALA A 122 2.48 -0.14 -13.78
CA ALA A 122 3.15 0.82 -14.66
C ALA A 122 3.86 0.17 -15.86
N LYS A 123 4.03 -1.16 -15.86
CA LYS A 123 4.45 -1.89 -17.05
C LYS A 123 3.43 -1.80 -18.20
N ALA A 124 2.14 -1.86 -17.89
CA ALA A 124 1.09 -1.73 -18.90
C ALA A 124 1.02 -0.31 -19.48
N GLU A 125 1.59 0.66 -18.78
CA GLU A 125 1.65 2.08 -19.17
C GLU A 125 2.85 2.38 -20.09
N ASP A 126 3.76 1.40 -20.31
CA ASP A 126 5.02 1.55 -21.07
C ASP A 126 5.90 2.73 -20.61
N ASP A 127 5.78 3.11 -19.34
CA ASP A 127 6.48 4.25 -18.74
C ASP A 127 7.65 3.76 -17.87
N LEU A 128 8.81 3.58 -18.51
CA LEU A 128 10.05 3.18 -17.84
C LEU A 128 10.50 4.17 -16.74
N PRO A 129 10.51 5.51 -16.97
CA PRO A 129 10.81 6.47 -15.92
C PRO A 129 9.93 6.34 -14.66
N ARG A 130 8.62 6.14 -14.83
CA ARG A 130 7.68 5.95 -13.72
C ARG A 130 7.95 4.65 -12.96
N ARG A 131 8.22 3.55 -13.67
CA ARG A 131 8.67 2.28 -13.05
C ARG A 131 9.93 2.48 -12.22
N ASP A 132 10.92 3.21 -12.73
CA ASP A 132 12.17 3.47 -12.02
C ASP A 132 11.93 4.32 -10.77
N ALA A 133 11.14 5.38 -10.87
CA ALA A 133 10.79 6.21 -9.72
C ALA A 133 10.06 5.42 -8.62
N LEU A 134 9.17 4.49 -8.98
CA LEU A 134 8.44 3.65 -8.03
C LEU A 134 9.34 2.63 -7.33
N LEU A 135 10.27 2.02 -8.07
CA LEU A 135 11.26 1.11 -7.50
C LEU A 135 12.25 1.86 -6.58
N GLU A 136 12.70 3.06 -6.97
CA GLU A 136 13.51 3.93 -6.12
C GLU A 136 12.78 4.34 -4.84
N ALA A 137 11.47 4.61 -4.92
CA ALA A 137 10.67 4.90 -3.74
C ALA A 137 10.60 3.70 -2.78
N LEU A 138 10.50 2.46 -3.29
CA LEU A 138 10.60 1.24 -2.46
C LEU A 138 12.00 1.08 -1.83
N ARG A 139 13.06 1.35 -2.59
CA ARG A 139 14.45 1.34 -2.08
C ARG A 139 14.62 2.34 -0.94
N ALA A 140 14.16 3.57 -1.15
CA ALA A 140 14.23 4.63 -0.15
C ALA A 140 13.45 4.25 1.12
N LEU A 141 12.24 3.69 0.97
CA LEU A 141 11.43 3.25 2.11
C LEU A 141 12.11 2.12 2.89
N ALA A 142 12.67 1.11 2.21
CA ALA A 142 13.40 0.02 2.86
C ALA A 142 14.71 0.49 3.51
N ALA A 143 15.40 1.47 2.92
CA ALA A 143 16.59 2.06 3.51
C ALA A 143 16.27 2.89 4.77
N GLN A 144 15.12 3.56 4.79
CA GLN A 144 14.63 4.31 5.94
C GLN A 144 14.18 3.38 7.08
N TYR A 145 13.60 2.23 6.76
CA TYR A 145 13.10 1.24 7.73
C TYR A 145 13.75 -0.13 7.50
N PRO A 146 15.07 -0.26 7.74
CA PRO A 146 15.82 -1.46 7.37
C PRO A 146 15.42 -2.70 8.17
N ASP A 147 14.75 -2.53 9.32
CA ASP A 147 14.25 -3.60 10.19
C ASP A 147 12.80 -4.00 9.89
N ASP A 148 12.08 -3.25 9.06
CA ASP A 148 10.69 -3.55 8.68
C ASP A 148 10.61 -4.63 7.60
N ALA A 149 10.27 -5.85 8.01
CA ALA A 149 10.18 -7.01 7.12
C ALA A 149 9.10 -6.86 6.04
N ALA A 150 7.97 -6.20 6.34
CA ALA A 150 6.90 -6.02 5.38
C ALA A 150 7.33 -5.07 4.25
N VAL A 151 8.06 -4.00 4.59
CA VAL A 151 8.66 -3.10 3.59
C VAL A 151 9.71 -3.83 2.74
N ARG A 152 10.62 -4.58 3.37
CA ARG A 152 11.64 -5.37 2.64
C ARG A 152 11.01 -6.40 1.70
N GLU A 153 9.91 -7.03 2.11
CA GLU A 153 9.18 -7.97 1.27
C GLU A 153 8.68 -7.30 -0.02
N GLN A 154 8.11 -6.09 0.06
CA GLN A 154 7.64 -5.39 -1.12
C GLN A 154 8.80 -4.88 -2.00
N LEU A 155 9.94 -4.48 -1.42
CA LEU A 155 11.14 -4.19 -2.20
C LEU A 155 11.64 -5.44 -2.95
N ALA A 156 11.73 -6.59 -2.29
CA ALA A 156 12.16 -7.85 -2.92
C ALA A 156 11.24 -8.25 -4.08
N LYS A 157 9.91 -8.12 -3.90
CA LYS A 157 8.93 -8.32 -4.97
C LYS A 157 9.11 -7.33 -6.13
N GLY A 158 9.33 -6.05 -5.82
CA GLY A 158 9.59 -5.00 -6.79
C GLY A 158 10.83 -5.29 -7.64
N LEU A 159 11.96 -5.58 -7.00
CA LEU A 159 13.22 -5.96 -7.65
C LEU A 159 13.04 -7.18 -8.55
N PHE A 160 12.39 -8.23 -8.04
CA PHE A 160 12.13 -9.45 -8.83
C PHE A 160 11.24 -9.18 -10.04
N ASN A 161 10.20 -8.35 -9.89
CA ASN A 161 9.30 -8.00 -10.99
C ASN A 161 10.04 -7.19 -12.07
N THR A 162 10.77 -6.15 -11.67
CA THR A 162 11.57 -5.32 -12.58
C THR A 162 12.69 -6.12 -13.24
N LEU A 163 13.31 -7.07 -12.54
CA LEU A 163 14.28 -8.01 -13.09
C LEU A 163 13.68 -8.83 -14.24
N ASN A 164 12.48 -9.38 -14.05
CA ASN A 164 11.81 -10.15 -15.09
C ASN A 164 11.39 -9.28 -16.29
N HIS A 165 11.05 -8.00 -16.05
CA HIS A 165 10.80 -7.05 -17.13
C HIS A 165 12.06 -6.74 -17.94
N ALA A 166 13.18 -6.44 -17.28
CA ALA A 166 14.46 -6.21 -17.95
C ALA A 166 14.91 -7.44 -18.77
N LYS A 167 14.66 -8.67 -18.28
CA LYS A 167 14.87 -9.90 -19.06
C LYS A 167 14.01 -9.96 -20.31
N ALA A 168 12.73 -9.61 -20.22
CA ALA A 168 11.81 -9.64 -21.35
C ALA A 168 12.07 -8.50 -22.36
N GLU A 169 12.69 -7.41 -21.92
CA GLU A 169 13.08 -6.25 -22.71
C GLU A 169 14.51 -6.38 -23.30
N ASP A 170 15.18 -7.51 -23.08
CA ASP A 170 16.58 -7.77 -23.47
C ASP A 170 17.61 -6.73 -22.93
N ASP A 171 17.27 -6.03 -21.85
CA ASP A 171 18.16 -5.10 -21.14
C ASP A 171 19.05 -5.88 -20.15
N LEU A 172 20.07 -6.54 -20.69
CA LEU A 172 21.01 -7.37 -19.90
C LEU A 172 21.76 -6.59 -18.81
N PRO A 173 22.29 -5.37 -19.05
CA PRO A 173 22.94 -4.59 -18.01
C PRO A 173 22.02 -4.30 -16.82
N ARG A 174 20.77 -3.90 -17.09
CA ARG A 174 19.78 -3.62 -16.04
C ARG A 174 19.36 -4.89 -15.31
N ARG A 175 19.14 -5.99 -16.02
CA ARG A 175 18.89 -7.31 -15.43
C ARG A 175 19.99 -7.68 -14.45
N ASP A 176 21.25 -7.56 -14.84
CA ASP A 176 22.39 -7.98 -14.01
C ASP A 176 22.53 -7.13 -12.75
N ALA A 177 22.31 -5.82 -12.87
CA ALA A 177 22.27 -4.93 -11.71
C ALA A 177 21.15 -5.32 -10.72
N LEU A 178 19.93 -5.53 -11.22
CA LEU A 178 18.78 -5.92 -10.39
C LEU A 178 18.96 -7.30 -9.74
N LEU A 179 19.57 -8.25 -10.45
CA LEU A 179 19.87 -9.58 -9.90
C LEU A 179 20.92 -9.50 -8.80
N SER A 180 21.97 -8.68 -8.97
CA SER A 180 22.98 -8.45 -7.94
C SER A 180 22.35 -7.89 -6.67
N GLU A 181 21.56 -6.82 -6.80
CA GLU A 181 20.87 -6.18 -5.67
C GLU A 181 19.91 -7.15 -4.97
N LEU A 182 19.12 -7.91 -5.73
CA LEU A 182 18.20 -8.91 -5.17
C LEU A 182 18.94 -10.01 -4.41
N ASN A 183 20.09 -10.47 -4.93
CA ASN A 183 20.93 -11.45 -4.24
C ASN A 183 21.54 -10.89 -2.95
N GLU A 184 21.95 -9.62 -2.93
CA GLU A 184 22.44 -8.95 -1.72
C GLU A 184 21.35 -8.87 -0.64
N LEU A 185 20.12 -8.51 -1.03
CA LEU A 185 18.97 -8.48 -0.12
C LEU A 185 18.68 -9.88 0.45
N ILE A 186 18.65 -10.91 -0.40
CA ILE A 186 18.45 -12.31 0.02
C ILE A 186 19.57 -12.78 0.95
N ALA A 187 20.82 -12.46 0.65
CA ALA A 187 21.96 -12.86 1.46
C ALA A 187 21.93 -12.21 2.85
N ARG A 188 21.41 -10.96 2.94
CA ARG A 188 21.24 -10.26 4.21
C ARG A 188 20.07 -10.81 5.03
N PHE A 189 19.02 -11.29 4.37
CA PHE A 189 17.81 -11.82 5.02
C PHE A 189 17.41 -13.21 4.49
N PRO A 190 18.25 -14.24 4.68
CA PRO A 190 18.06 -15.55 4.04
C PRO A 190 16.86 -16.32 4.60
N ASP A 191 16.45 -16.02 5.83
CA ASP A 191 15.37 -16.74 6.50
C ASP A 191 13.98 -16.20 6.21
N GLU A 192 13.88 -15.03 5.57
CA GLU A 192 12.58 -14.44 5.23
C GLU A 192 11.82 -15.29 4.22
N PRO A 193 10.49 -15.43 4.37
CA PRO A 193 9.66 -16.19 3.43
C PRO A 193 9.83 -15.74 1.98
N ILE A 194 9.94 -14.43 1.75
CA ILE A 194 10.11 -13.86 0.41
C ILE A 194 11.44 -14.25 -0.22
N SER A 195 12.54 -14.25 0.55
CA SER A 195 13.85 -14.70 0.09
C SER A 195 13.79 -16.17 -0.35
N LYS A 196 13.16 -17.03 0.46
CA LYS A 196 12.98 -18.46 0.15
C LYS A 196 12.11 -18.69 -1.09
N GLU A 197 11.09 -17.87 -1.31
CA GLU A 197 10.24 -17.92 -2.51
C GLU A 197 11.02 -17.49 -3.76
N ILE A 198 11.76 -16.39 -3.69
CA ILE A 198 12.52 -15.88 -4.83
C ILE A 198 13.63 -16.84 -5.24
N ILE A 199 14.38 -17.40 -4.29
CA ILE A 199 15.40 -18.44 -4.59
C ILE A 199 14.78 -19.61 -5.36
N ARG A 200 13.60 -20.09 -4.93
CA ARG A 200 12.88 -21.17 -5.63
C ARG A 200 12.45 -20.82 -7.05
N ARG A 201 12.29 -19.53 -7.38
CA ARG A 201 11.92 -19.06 -8.73
C ARG A 201 13.11 -18.71 -9.61
N LEU A 202 14.30 -18.54 -9.03
CA LEU A 202 15.53 -18.25 -9.75
C LEU A 202 16.31 -19.51 -10.17
N LEU A 203 16.07 -20.64 -9.50
CA LEU A 203 16.60 -21.98 -9.82
C LEU A 203 15.73 -22.69 -10.87
#